data_AF-A0A6A5U420-F1
#
_entry.id   AF-A0A6A5U420-F1
#
_cell.length_a   1.000
_cell.length_b   1.000
_cell.length_c   1.000
_cell.angle_alpha   90.00
_cell.angle_beta   90.00
_cell.angle_gamma   90.00
#
_symmetry.space_group_name_H-M   'P 1'
#
loop_
_entity.id
_entity.type
_entity.pdbx_description
1 polymer ?
#
loop_
_entity_poly.entity_id
_entity_poly.type
_entity_poly.pdbx_seq_one_letter_code
_entity_poly.pdbx_strand_id
1 'polypeptide(L)'
;VTASLAKIPTEKTRATQRVSKRPSRGYHTFKNRLLNITPKKDEEDQVTANQQAPLLRLPTEIREQIWSEVLGGKTFQQTYNQGRNQPSKFRPNRDRKHGLALPLTCRQIYAETASMPYK
;
A
#
# COMPACT_ATOMS: atom_id res chain seq x y z
N VAL A 1 41.85 -27.25 11.39
CA VAL A 1 40.95 -27.99 10.48
C VAL A 1 39.87 -27.03 10.02
N THR A 2 40.01 -26.54 8.80
CA THR A 2 39.22 -25.45 8.21
C THR A 2 37.86 -25.96 7.74
N ALA A 3 36.77 -25.45 8.31
CA ALA A 3 35.41 -25.76 7.87
C ALA A 3 35.04 -24.89 6.65
N SER A 4 34.84 -25.54 5.51
CA SER A 4 34.52 -24.95 4.21
C SER A 4 33.05 -24.50 4.14
N LEU A 5 32.85 -23.26 3.70
CA LEU A 5 31.56 -22.68 3.28
C LEU A 5 30.83 -23.60 2.30
N ALA A 6 29.61 -24.01 2.64
CA ALA A 6 28.71 -24.68 1.70
C ALA A 6 28.26 -23.66 0.63
N LYS A 7 28.59 -23.95 -0.64
CA LYS A 7 28.17 -23.18 -1.81
C LYS A 7 26.64 -23.14 -1.92
N ILE A 8 26.09 -21.93 -1.96
CA ILE A 8 24.71 -21.68 -2.40
C ILE A 8 24.64 -22.00 -3.90
N PRO A 9 23.76 -22.90 -4.37
CA PRO A 9 23.68 -23.19 -5.80
C PRO A 9 22.96 -22.05 -6.52
N THR A 10 23.75 -21.19 -7.15
CA THR A 10 23.33 -20.35 -8.28
C THR A 10 23.44 -21.19 -9.55
N GLU A 11 22.32 -21.52 -10.20
CA GLU A 11 22.14 -21.35 -11.65
C GLU A 11 20.80 -21.93 -12.16
N LYS A 12 20.23 -21.19 -13.11
CA LYS A 12 18.94 -21.38 -13.75
C LYS A 12 18.93 -22.66 -14.58
N THR A 13 18.16 -23.68 -14.17
CA THR A 13 17.73 -24.72 -15.11
C THR A 13 16.32 -24.38 -15.57
N ARG A 14 16.21 -23.73 -16.75
CA ARG A 14 14.93 -23.43 -17.42
C ARG A 14 14.36 -24.73 -17.98
N ALA A 15 13.82 -25.57 -17.09
CA ALA A 15 13.10 -26.77 -17.49
C ALA A 15 11.91 -26.34 -18.35
N THR A 16 11.88 -26.83 -19.59
CA THR A 16 10.83 -26.61 -20.60
C THR A 16 9.54 -27.27 -20.12
N GLN A 17 8.85 -26.64 -19.17
CA GLN A 17 7.51 -27.04 -18.78
C GLN A 17 6.60 -26.82 -19.99
N ARG A 18 6.01 -27.90 -20.49
CA ARG A 18 5.03 -27.90 -21.57
C ARG A 18 3.94 -26.88 -21.24
N VAL A 19 3.92 -25.77 -21.98
CA VAL A 19 2.90 -24.74 -21.87
C VAL A 19 1.62 -25.30 -22.49
N SER A 20 0.68 -25.74 -21.66
CA SER A 20 -0.68 -26.02 -22.08
C SER A 20 -1.32 -24.74 -22.65
N LYS A 21 -1.81 -24.78 -23.88
CA LYS A 21 -2.56 -23.67 -24.50
C LYS A 21 -3.89 -23.47 -23.73
N ARG A 22 -4.21 -22.20 -23.39
CA ARG A 22 -5.18 -21.79 -22.36
C ARG A 22 -6.62 -21.64 -22.89
N PRO A 23 -7.67 -21.84 -22.06
CA PRO A 23 -8.94 -21.15 -22.25
C PRO A 23 -8.79 -19.66 -21.90
N SER A 24 -9.65 -18.86 -22.52
CA SER A 24 -9.65 -17.39 -22.52
C SER A 24 -9.93 -16.81 -21.12
N ARG A 25 -9.12 -15.81 -20.73
CA ARG A 25 -9.23 -14.96 -19.51
C ARG A 25 -8.96 -15.65 -18.17
N GLY A 26 -7.78 -15.37 -17.60
CA GLY A 26 -7.42 -15.67 -16.21
C GLY A 26 -5.96 -15.32 -15.92
N TYR A 27 -5.65 -15.02 -14.66
CA TYR A 27 -4.28 -14.85 -14.14
C TYR A 27 -3.67 -16.21 -13.78
N HIS A 28 -2.34 -16.32 -13.81
CA HIS A 28 -1.65 -17.55 -13.40
C HIS A 28 -1.54 -17.57 -11.88
N THR A 29 -1.78 -18.72 -11.27
CA THR A 29 -1.51 -18.94 -9.84
C THR A 29 -0.44 -20.04 -9.70
N PHE A 30 0.36 -19.94 -8.65
CA PHE A 30 1.24 -21.02 -8.20
C PHE A 30 0.39 -22.16 -7.60
N LYS A 31 1.01 -23.34 -7.37
CA LYS A 31 0.32 -24.50 -6.77
C LYS A 31 -0.31 -24.20 -5.39
N ASN A 32 0.20 -23.21 -4.68
CA ASN A 32 -0.32 -22.72 -3.41
C ASN A 32 -1.44 -21.66 -3.57
N ARG A 33 -2.00 -21.51 -4.77
CA ARG A 33 -3.04 -20.52 -5.12
C ARG A 33 -2.62 -19.05 -4.97
N LEU A 34 -1.35 -18.77 -4.69
CA LEU A 34 -0.82 -17.40 -4.79
C LEU A 34 -0.76 -16.98 -6.24
N LEU A 35 -1.02 -15.69 -6.46
CA LEU A 35 -0.97 -15.08 -7.77
C LEU A 35 0.47 -15.11 -8.31
N ASN A 36 0.67 -15.76 -9.45
CA ASN A 36 1.94 -15.78 -10.16
C ASN A 36 2.05 -14.50 -10.98
N ILE A 37 2.37 -13.41 -10.28
CA ILE A 37 2.81 -12.16 -10.88
C ILE A 37 4.31 -12.05 -10.62
N THR A 38 5.08 -11.99 -11.69
CA THR A 38 6.43 -11.44 -11.60
C THR A 38 6.28 -9.93 -11.48
N PRO A 39 6.77 -9.29 -10.40
CA PRO A 39 6.72 -7.84 -10.27
C PRO A 39 7.40 -7.20 -11.48
N LYS A 40 6.90 -6.05 -11.91
CA LYS A 40 7.57 -5.30 -12.98
C LYS A 40 8.86 -4.73 -12.39
N LYS A 41 9.95 -4.67 -13.16
CA LYS A 41 11.25 -4.16 -12.69
C LYS A 41 11.13 -2.79 -11.99
N ASP A 42 10.28 -1.91 -12.52
CA ASP A 42 9.99 -0.59 -11.93
C ASP A 42 9.46 -0.69 -10.48
N GLU A 43 8.69 -1.72 -10.16
CA GLU A 43 8.15 -1.98 -8.82
C GLU A 43 9.24 -2.53 -7.89
N GLU A 44 10.18 -3.34 -8.40
CA GLU A 44 11.32 -3.85 -7.62
C GLU A 44 12.22 -2.70 -7.14
N ASP A 45 12.50 -1.74 -8.02
CA ASP A 45 13.29 -0.54 -7.69
C ASP A 45 12.57 0.31 -6.63
N GLN A 46 11.24 0.48 -6.76
CA GLN A 46 10.43 1.18 -5.77
C GLN A 46 10.39 0.49 -4.40
N VAL A 47 10.26 -0.83 -4.36
CA VAL A 47 10.30 -1.60 -3.11
C VAL A 47 11.66 -1.44 -2.44
N THR A 48 12.75 -1.52 -3.20
CA THR A 48 14.12 -1.36 -2.69
C THR A 48 14.36 0.05 -2.14
N ALA A 49 13.89 1.07 -2.85
CA ALA A 49 13.96 2.46 -2.38
C ALA A 49 13.12 2.68 -1.10
N ASN A 50 11.90 2.11 -1.06
CA ASN A 50 11.02 2.21 0.11
C ASN A 50 11.59 1.54 1.36
N GLN A 51 12.33 0.44 1.23
CA GLN A 51 13.02 -0.19 2.37
C GLN A 51 14.10 0.70 3.00
N GLN A 52 14.65 1.65 2.24
CA GLN A 52 15.63 2.62 2.73
C GLN A 52 14.98 3.83 3.39
N ALA A 53 13.67 4.03 3.21
CA ALA A 53 12.97 5.17 3.78
C ALA A 53 12.91 5.08 5.32
N PRO A 54 13.33 6.13 6.05
CA PRO A 54 13.40 6.09 7.52
C PRO A 54 12.03 5.86 8.16
N LEU A 55 10.97 6.39 7.57
CA LEU A 55 9.60 6.23 8.05
C LEU A 55 9.14 4.77 8.01
N LEU A 56 9.48 4.04 6.95
CA LEU A 56 9.05 2.65 6.76
C LEU A 56 9.87 1.64 7.58
N ARG A 57 11.00 2.07 8.15
CA ARG A 57 11.78 1.28 9.12
C ARG A 57 11.19 1.27 10.53
N LEU A 58 10.35 2.26 10.85
CA LEU A 58 9.71 2.34 12.16
C LEU A 58 8.70 1.20 12.34
N PRO A 59 8.43 0.74 13.58
CA PRO A 59 7.30 -0.12 13.87
C PRO A 59 5.97 0.52 13.46
N THR A 60 4.97 -0.31 13.17
CA THR A 60 3.65 0.13 12.69
C THR A 60 2.97 1.05 13.71
N GLU A 61 3.13 0.77 15.00
CA GLU A 61 2.54 1.54 16.11
C GLU A 61 3.03 2.99 16.11
N ILE A 62 4.33 3.19 15.86
CA ILE A 62 4.93 4.53 15.79
C ILE A 62 4.45 5.26 14.53
N ARG A 63 4.34 4.55 13.39
CA ARG A 63 3.78 5.14 12.17
C ARG A 63 2.34 5.58 12.38
N GLU A 64 1.53 4.76 13.05
CA GLU A 64 0.15 5.11 13.38
C GLU A 64 0.06 6.37 14.26
N GLN A 65 0.93 6.52 15.26
CA GLN A 65 1.00 7.74 16.07
C GLN A 65 1.34 8.97 15.22
N ILE A 66 2.35 8.87 14.35
CA ILE A 66 2.72 9.96 13.43
C ILE A 66 1.53 10.32 12.55
N TRP A 67 0.86 9.33 11.98
CA TRP A 67 -0.31 9.56 11.14
C TRP A 67 -1.50 10.12 11.92
N SER A 68 -1.71 9.76 13.18
CA SER A 68 -2.78 10.34 13.98
C SER A 68 -2.54 11.82 14.28
N GLU A 69 -1.28 12.24 14.47
CA GLU A 69 -0.94 13.65 14.68
C GLU A 69 -1.03 14.47 13.38
N VAL A 70 -0.58 13.91 12.26
CA VAL A 70 -0.53 14.61 10.96
C VAL A 70 -1.89 14.63 10.26
N LEU A 71 -2.59 13.50 10.25
CA LEU A 71 -3.82 13.28 9.49
C LEU A 71 -5.07 13.21 10.37
N GLY A 72 -4.94 12.81 11.64
CA GLY A 72 -6.03 12.76 12.60
C GLY A 72 -6.44 14.14 13.13
N GLY A 73 -7.40 14.16 14.06
CA GLY A 73 -7.94 15.40 14.64
C GLY A 73 -8.75 16.27 13.67
N LYS A 74 -9.03 15.80 12.46
CA LYS A 74 -9.81 16.52 11.45
C LYS A 74 -11.29 16.21 11.63
N THR A 75 -11.99 17.07 12.36
CA THR A 75 -13.46 17.00 12.48
C THR A 75 -14.11 17.65 11.27
N PHE A 76 -15.03 16.93 10.63
CA PHE A 76 -15.91 17.50 9.62
C PHE A 76 -17.13 18.10 10.29
N GLN A 77 -17.32 19.40 10.14
CA GLN A 77 -18.53 20.05 10.62
C GLN A 77 -19.61 19.97 9.55
N GLN A 78 -20.74 19.38 9.92
CA GLN A 78 -21.94 19.42 9.12
C GLN A 78 -22.49 20.86 9.16
N THR A 79 -22.37 21.59 8.06
CA THR A 79 -22.95 22.93 7.97
C THR A 79 -24.47 22.80 7.85
N TYR A 80 -25.20 23.23 8.87
CA TYR A 80 -26.66 23.39 8.80
C TYR A 80 -26.96 24.72 8.10
N ASN A 81 -27.54 24.65 6.91
CA ASN A 81 -28.11 25.83 6.28
C ASN A 81 -29.42 26.15 6.99
N GLN A 82 -29.42 27.12 7.90
CA GLN A 82 -30.57 27.51 8.73
C GLN A 82 -31.79 28.08 7.97
N GLY A 83 -31.95 27.84 6.67
CA GLY A 83 -33.02 28.49 5.89
C GLY A 83 -33.57 27.76 4.69
N ARG A 84 -33.17 26.52 4.39
CA ARG A 84 -33.74 25.76 3.26
C ARG A 84 -33.85 24.29 3.63
N ASN A 85 -34.98 23.65 3.31
CA ASN A 85 -35.22 22.20 3.32
C ASN A 85 -34.28 21.43 2.36
N GLN A 86 -32.99 21.71 2.42
CA GLN A 86 -31.95 21.09 1.62
C GLN A 86 -31.20 20.13 2.55
N PRO A 87 -30.92 18.90 2.11
CA PRO A 87 -30.07 18.00 2.87
C PRO A 87 -28.73 18.70 3.11
N SER A 88 -28.34 18.81 4.37
CA SER A 88 -27.05 19.33 4.79
C SER A 88 -25.95 18.55 4.08
N LYS A 89 -25.25 19.20 3.16
CA LYS A 89 -24.12 18.56 2.47
C LYS A 89 -22.95 18.53 3.45
N PHE A 90 -22.44 17.34 3.73
CA PHE A 90 -21.18 17.19 4.43
C PHE A 90 -20.09 17.88 3.59
N ARG A 91 -19.53 18.96 4.12
CA ARG A 91 -18.50 19.72 3.41
C ARG A 91 -17.23 19.72 4.26
N PRO A 92 -16.07 19.39 3.67
CA PRO A 92 -14.81 19.61 4.36
C PRO A 92 -14.67 21.09 4.69
N ASN A 93 -14.08 21.38 5.86
CA ASN A 93 -13.85 22.75 6.29
C ASN A 93 -13.06 23.52 5.20
N ARG A 94 -13.51 24.73 4.86
CA ARG A 94 -12.95 25.54 3.77
C ARG A 94 -11.46 25.86 3.98
N ASP A 95 -11.01 25.85 5.23
CA ASP A 95 -9.63 26.17 5.60
C ASP A 95 -8.61 25.11 5.14
N ARG A 96 -9.05 23.92 4.72
CA ARG A 96 -8.14 22.82 4.36
C ARG A 96 -8.45 22.26 2.97
N LYS A 97 -7.72 22.76 1.96
CA LYS A 97 -7.74 22.28 0.55
C LYS A 97 -7.53 20.76 0.41
N HIS A 98 -6.88 20.13 1.39
CA HIS A 98 -6.48 18.71 1.36
C HIS A 98 -6.94 17.93 2.61
N GLY A 99 -8.06 18.31 3.22
CA GLY A 99 -8.55 17.69 4.46
C GLY A 99 -8.69 16.17 4.40
N LEU A 100 -9.09 15.65 3.23
CA LEU A 100 -9.30 14.22 2.94
C LEU A 100 -8.22 13.59 2.05
N ALA A 101 -7.18 14.34 1.68
CA ALA A 101 -6.16 13.79 0.79
C ALA A 101 -5.29 12.78 1.55
N LEU A 102 -5.27 11.54 1.07
CA LEU A 102 -4.39 10.49 1.57
C LEU A 102 -3.07 10.48 0.80
N PRO A 103 -1.93 10.23 1.46
CA PRO A 103 -0.66 10.03 0.77
C PRO A 103 -0.72 8.77 -0.11
N LEU A 104 -0.64 8.97 -1.43
CA LEU A 104 -0.63 7.90 -2.45
C LEU A 104 0.79 7.41 -2.79
N THR A 105 1.74 7.54 -1.86
CA THR A 105 3.14 7.23 -2.11
C THR A 105 3.40 5.74 -2.25
N CYS A 106 2.81 4.91 -1.38
CA CYS A 106 2.88 3.45 -1.49
C CYS A 106 1.64 2.78 -0.89
N ARG A 107 1.43 1.50 -1.25
CA ARG A 107 0.27 0.70 -0.79
C ARG A 107 0.20 0.58 0.74
N GLN A 108 1.36 0.48 1.40
CA GLN A 108 1.45 0.38 2.86
C GLN A 108 0.97 1.66 3.53
N ILE A 109 1.55 2.81 3.14
CA ILE A 109 1.16 4.12 3.68
C ILE A 109 -0.31 4.42 3.41
N TYR A 110 -0.81 4.07 2.21
CA TYR A 110 -2.23 4.22 1.90
C TYR A 110 -3.13 3.42 2.84
N ALA A 111 -2.81 2.14 3.06
CA ALA A 111 -3.60 1.29 3.95
C ALA A 111 -3.60 1.78 5.40
N GLU A 112 -2.43 2.23 5.90
CA GLU A 112 -2.29 2.75 7.27
C GLU A 112 -3.05 4.07 7.45
N THR A 113 -3.03 4.93 6.43
CA THR A 113 -3.62 6.27 6.54
C THR A 113 -5.10 6.33 6.20
N ALA A 114 -5.63 5.38 5.42
CA ALA A 114 -7.02 5.38 4.96
C ALA A 114 -8.06 5.33 6.09
N SER A 115 -7.72 4.74 7.24
CA SER A 115 -8.60 4.62 8.40
C SER A 115 -8.59 5.85 9.32
N MET A 116 -7.62 6.75 9.16
CA MET A 116 -7.41 7.87 10.10
C MET A 116 -8.40 9.03 9.97
N PRO A 117 -8.83 9.45 8.76
CA PRO A 117 -9.76 10.58 8.61
C PRO A 117 -11.17 10.32 9.16
N TYR A 118 -11.53 9.06 9.42
CA TYR A 118 -12.90 8.64 9.74
C TYR A 118 -13.05 8.07 11.15
N LYS A 119 -12.09 8.32 12.06
CA LYS A 119 -12.26 8.00 13.49
C LYS A 119 -13.30 8.91 14.14
#